data_AF-A0A4Q2A277-F1
#
_entry.id   AF-A0A4Q2A277-F1
#
_cell.length_a   1.000
_cell.length_b   1.000
_cell.length_c   1.000
_cell.angle_alpha   90.00
_cell.angle_beta   90.00
_cell.angle_gamma   90.00
#
_symmetry.space_group_name_H-M   'P 1'
#
loop_
_entity.id
_entity.type
_entity.pdbx_description
1 polymer ?
#
loop_
_entity_poly.entity_id
_entity_poly.type
_entity_poly.pdbx_seq_one_letter_code
_entity_poly.pdbx_strand_id
1 'polypeptide(L)'
;MAGCCEHEVQFEGVSDAYKRRLWLVIAINAAMFAVEMGAGQAAQSQALKADALDFLGDALTYGLSLAVIGMSVRVRATAALVKGLSLLAMGAWVLGTTLYRVVYIGVPEAEIMGVIGFLALAANVTSVLLLVAYKDGDANVRSVWLCSRNDAIGNVAVMLAALGVWGSGTGWPDVIVAAAMAALFVNSAVQIIRQARAERRAAVLASQ
;
A
#
# COMPACT_ATOMS: atom_id res chain seq x y z
N MET A 1 -20.05 -5.59 -5.13
CA MET A 1 -20.53 -5.86 -6.51
C MET A 1 -19.93 -4.81 -7.43
N ALA A 2 -19.51 -5.24 -8.64
CA ALA A 2 -18.76 -4.54 -9.69
C ALA A 2 -17.23 -4.41 -9.46
N GLY A 3 -16.34 -5.10 -10.20
CA GLY A 3 -16.57 -6.02 -11.32
C GLY A 3 -15.30 -6.80 -11.67
N CYS A 4 -15.48 -8.09 -11.91
CA CYS A 4 -14.63 -8.89 -12.80
C CYS A 4 -14.83 -8.39 -14.23
N CYS A 5 -13.76 -8.29 -15.03
CA CYS A 5 -13.75 -8.64 -16.46
C CYS A 5 -12.31 -8.55 -16.99
N GLU A 6 -11.96 -9.57 -17.75
CA GLU A 6 -10.73 -9.75 -18.51
C GLU A 6 -10.39 -8.51 -19.33
N HIS A 7 -9.10 -8.17 -19.42
CA HIS A 7 -8.51 -7.60 -20.61
C HIS A 7 -7.09 -8.17 -20.70
N GLU A 8 -6.78 -8.87 -21.79
CA GLU A 8 -5.40 -9.06 -22.22
C GLU A 8 -4.77 -7.68 -22.35
N VAL A 9 -3.99 -7.27 -21.35
CA VAL A 9 -3.33 -5.95 -21.40
C VAL A 9 -2.11 -6.11 -22.29
N GLN A 10 -2.30 -5.85 -23.58
CA GLN A 10 -1.21 -5.52 -24.48
C GLN A 10 -0.40 -4.40 -23.82
N PHE A 11 0.84 -4.74 -23.48
CA PHE A 11 1.75 -3.87 -22.77
C PHE A 11 2.40 -2.94 -23.80
N GLU A 12 1.63 -1.98 -24.32
CA GLU A 12 2.15 -0.96 -25.24
C GLU A 12 2.95 0.09 -24.47
N GLY A 13 4.03 0.55 -25.10
CA GLY A 13 5.14 1.28 -24.47
C GLY A 13 4.70 2.46 -23.60
N VAL A 14 4.82 2.29 -22.30
CA VAL A 14 4.59 3.33 -21.30
C VAL A 14 5.53 4.52 -21.58
N SER A 15 4.95 5.72 -21.80
CA SER A 15 5.73 6.94 -22.13
C SER A 15 6.87 7.21 -21.14
N ASP A 16 8.00 7.73 -21.62
CA ASP A 16 9.14 8.03 -20.74
C ASP A 16 8.80 9.09 -19.67
N ALA A 17 7.86 9.98 -19.98
CA ALA A 17 7.30 10.92 -19.01
C ALA A 17 6.57 10.22 -17.84
N TYR A 18 5.81 9.15 -18.12
CA TYR A 18 5.18 8.36 -17.08
C TYR A 18 6.22 7.60 -16.25
N LYS A 19 7.22 6.97 -16.88
CA LYS A 19 8.28 6.25 -16.16
C LYS A 19 9.02 7.17 -15.18
N ARG A 20 9.33 8.40 -15.61
CA ARG A 20 9.96 9.40 -14.74
C ARG A 20 9.08 9.78 -13.54
N ARG A 21 7.78 9.98 -13.78
CA ARG A 21 6.80 10.27 -12.70
C ARG A 21 6.65 9.08 -11.76
N LEU A 22 6.62 7.86 -12.28
CA LEU A 22 6.52 6.65 -11.46
C LEU A 22 7.77 6.45 -10.59
N TRP A 23 8.97 6.74 -11.11
CA TRP A 23 10.19 6.76 -10.31
C TRP A 23 10.15 7.78 -9.17
N LEU A 24 9.59 8.97 -9.41
CA LEU A 24 9.37 9.96 -8.35
C LEU A 24 8.41 9.43 -7.28
N VAL A 25 7.29 8.82 -7.70
CA VAL A 25 6.32 8.22 -6.77
C VAL A 25 6.95 7.09 -5.95
N ILE A 26 7.76 6.23 -6.56
CA ILE A 26 8.52 5.18 -5.85
C ILE A 26 9.45 5.80 -4.81
N ALA A 27 10.20 6.85 -5.17
CA ALA A 27 11.12 7.51 -4.25
C ALA A 27 10.39 8.18 -3.08
N ILE A 28 9.25 8.84 -3.35
CA ILE A 28 8.39 9.44 -2.31
C ILE A 28 7.90 8.36 -1.34
N ASN A 29 7.36 7.25 -1.87
CA ASN A 29 6.87 6.14 -1.05
C ASN A 29 7.99 5.52 -0.20
N ALA A 30 9.15 5.23 -0.80
CA ALA A 30 10.29 4.67 -0.08
C ALA A 30 10.81 5.61 1.02
N ALA A 31 10.82 6.92 0.78
CA ALA A 31 11.21 7.91 1.78
C ALA A 31 10.19 7.97 2.93
N MET A 32 8.89 8.00 2.61
CA MET A 32 7.82 8.01 3.61
C MET A 32 7.84 6.74 4.46
N PHE A 33 8.09 5.56 3.88
CA PHE A 33 8.29 4.33 4.65
C PHE A 33 9.34 4.51 5.77
N ALA A 34 10.51 5.08 5.44
CA ALA A 34 11.57 5.28 6.43
C ALA A 34 11.16 6.27 7.53
N VAL A 35 10.53 7.38 7.13
CA VAL A 35 10.05 8.43 8.04
C VAL A 35 8.97 7.89 8.97
N GLU A 36 7.93 7.25 8.43
CA GLU A 36 6.80 6.73 9.19
C GLU A 36 7.16 5.52 10.04
N MET A 37 8.06 4.65 9.59
CA MET A 37 8.52 3.54 10.42
C MET A 37 9.30 4.05 11.63
N GLY A 38 10.17 5.03 11.43
CA GLY A 38 10.90 5.69 12.52
C GLY A 38 9.96 6.42 13.48
N ALA A 39 9.05 7.22 12.94
CA ALA A 39 8.06 7.96 13.72
C ALA A 39 7.05 7.06 14.43
N GLY A 40 6.56 6.01 13.78
CA GLY A 40 5.65 5.03 14.36
C GLY A 40 6.31 4.25 15.48
N GLN A 41 7.62 4.01 15.41
CA GLN A 41 8.37 3.49 16.55
C GLN A 41 8.54 4.53 17.66
N ALA A 42 8.87 5.79 17.33
CA ALA A 42 9.05 6.85 18.33
C ALA A 42 7.74 7.17 19.08
N ALA A 43 6.67 7.45 18.34
CA ALA A 43 5.34 7.74 18.84
C ALA A 43 4.67 6.54 19.51
N GLN A 44 5.24 5.33 19.33
CA GLN A 44 4.54 4.08 19.53
C GLN A 44 3.17 4.20 18.84
N SER A 45 3.05 4.08 17.53
CA SER A 45 1.74 4.05 16.83
C SER A 45 1.71 2.84 15.93
N GLN A 46 0.66 2.01 16.07
CA GLN A 46 0.47 0.87 15.18
C GLN A 46 -0.14 1.30 13.85
N ALA A 47 -0.95 2.36 13.83
CA ALA A 47 -1.47 2.90 12.59
C ALA A 47 -0.34 3.47 11.72
N LEU A 48 0.59 4.26 12.27
CA LEU A 48 1.76 4.75 11.53
C LEU A 48 2.66 3.62 11.03
N LYS A 49 2.82 2.54 11.81
CA LYS A 49 3.60 1.37 11.36
C LYS A 49 2.90 0.63 10.23
N ALA A 50 1.57 0.53 10.27
CA ALA A 50 0.79 -0.08 9.21
C ALA A 50 0.87 0.76 7.92
N ASP A 51 0.75 2.08 8.04
CA ASP A 51 0.86 3.04 6.95
C ASP A 51 2.25 3.03 6.30
N ALA A 52 3.30 3.00 7.12
CA ALA A 52 4.68 2.82 6.65
C ALA A 52 4.84 1.56 5.80
N LEU A 53 4.27 0.43 6.24
CA LEU A 53 4.33 -0.83 5.49
C LEU A 53 3.54 -0.76 4.18
N ASP A 54 2.49 0.05 4.11
CA ASP A 54 1.77 0.33 2.85
C ASP A 54 2.68 1.07 1.87
N PHE A 55 3.32 2.16 2.31
CA PHE A 55 4.30 2.91 1.51
C PHE A 55 5.43 2.01 0.99
N LEU A 56 5.92 1.07 1.81
CA LEU A 56 6.90 0.08 1.35
C LEU A 56 6.30 -0.86 0.30
N GLY A 57 5.09 -1.37 0.55
CA GLY A 57 4.35 -2.22 -0.38
C GLY A 57 4.16 -1.56 -1.74
N ASP A 58 3.85 -0.28 -1.76
CA ASP A 58 3.66 0.53 -2.95
C ASP A 58 4.96 0.83 -3.70
N ALA A 59 6.02 1.24 -2.99
CA ALA A 59 7.35 1.40 -3.58
C ALA A 59 7.81 0.11 -4.28
N LEU A 60 7.63 -1.04 -3.61
CA LEU A 60 7.96 -2.34 -4.17
C LEU A 60 7.05 -2.71 -5.35
N THR A 61 5.75 -2.44 -5.24
CA THR A 61 4.78 -2.72 -6.31
C THR A 61 5.11 -1.94 -7.56
N TYR A 62 5.29 -0.62 -7.43
CA TYR A 62 5.56 0.26 -8.54
C TYR A 62 6.93 -0.03 -9.15
N GLY A 63 7.93 -0.35 -8.32
CA GLY A 63 9.24 -0.85 -8.77
C GLY A 63 9.15 -2.16 -9.54
N LEU A 64 8.35 -3.12 -9.06
CA LEU A 64 8.07 -4.37 -9.77
C LEU A 64 7.34 -4.11 -11.08
N SER A 65 6.34 -3.23 -11.10
CA SER A 65 5.62 -2.84 -12.32
C SER A 65 6.55 -2.24 -13.38
N LEU A 66 7.61 -1.52 -12.98
CA LEU A 66 8.68 -1.06 -13.88
C LEU A 66 9.62 -2.19 -14.31
N ALA A 67 10.00 -3.08 -13.39
CA ALA A 67 10.94 -4.17 -13.66
C ALA A 67 10.36 -5.24 -14.61
N VAL A 68 9.04 -5.46 -14.55
CA VAL A 68 8.35 -6.49 -15.35
C VAL A 68 7.80 -5.98 -16.69
N ILE A 69 8.08 -4.73 -17.06
CA ILE A 69 7.69 -4.16 -18.36
C ILE A 69 8.30 -5.02 -19.48
N GLY A 70 7.45 -5.57 -20.34
CA GLY A 70 7.88 -6.43 -21.46
C GLY A 70 8.23 -7.87 -21.07
N MET A 71 8.05 -8.29 -19.81
CA MET A 71 8.33 -9.66 -19.37
C MET A 71 7.13 -10.61 -19.57
N SER A 72 7.42 -11.92 -19.60
CA SER A 72 6.41 -12.98 -19.77
C SER A 72 5.40 -13.05 -18.60
N VAL A 73 4.20 -13.55 -18.90
CA VAL A 73 3.11 -13.72 -17.92
C VAL A 73 3.55 -14.52 -16.69
N ARG A 74 4.41 -15.53 -16.85
CA ARG A 74 4.95 -16.31 -15.71
C ARG A 74 5.76 -15.46 -14.73
N VAL A 75 6.58 -14.53 -15.23
CA VAL A 75 7.38 -13.65 -14.38
C VAL A 75 6.48 -12.66 -13.66
N ARG A 76 5.51 -12.06 -14.36
CA ARG A 76 4.52 -11.16 -13.77
C ARG A 76 3.70 -11.83 -12.68
N ALA A 77 3.23 -13.06 -12.92
CA ALA A 77 2.49 -13.84 -11.92
C ALA A 77 3.37 -14.18 -10.70
N THR A 78 4.66 -14.43 -10.90
CA THR A 78 5.59 -14.70 -9.79
C THR A 78 5.84 -13.44 -8.96
N ALA A 79 6.03 -12.29 -9.62
CA ALA A 79 6.12 -10.98 -8.97
C ALA A 79 4.87 -10.67 -8.12
N ALA A 80 3.68 -10.90 -8.68
CA ALA A 80 2.42 -10.72 -7.95
C ALA A 80 2.29 -11.67 -6.74
N LEU A 81 2.76 -12.92 -6.85
CA LEU A 81 2.78 -13.84 -5.71
C LEU A 81 3.70 -13.36 -4.58
N VAL A 82 4.89 -12.88 -4.92
CA VAL A 82 5.83 -12.32 -3.93
C VAL A 82 5.18 -11.13 -3.23
N LYS A 83 4.59 -10.19 -3.98
CA LYS A 83 3.83 -9.07 -3.43
C LYS A 83 2.74 -9.54 -2.47
N GLY A 84 1.92 -10.49 -2.89
CA GLY A 84 0.83 -11.00 -2.07
C GLY A 84 1.32 -11.65 -0.77
N LEU A 85 2.43 -12.40 -0.80
CA LEU A 85 3.03 -12.97 0.40
C LEU A 85 3.62 -11.90 1.33
N SER A 86 4.27 -10.87 0.77
CA SER A 86 4.78 -9.73 1.54
C SER A 86 3.65 -8.99 2.27
N LEU A 87 2.55 -8.68 1.59
CA LEU A 87 1.37 -8.04 2.20
C LEU A 87 0.76 -8.91 3.31
N LEU A 88 0.71 -10.23 3.12
CA LEU A 88 0.22 -11.15 4.14
C LEU A 88 1.12 -11.11 5.39
N ALA A 89 2.45 -11.12 5.20
CA ALA A 89 3.41 -11.04 6.30
C ALA A 89 3.31 -9.71 7.05
N MET A 90 3.19 -8.60 6.32
CA MET A 90 2.99 -7.25 6.87
C MET A 90 1.68 -7.18 7.66
N GLY A 91 0.56 -7.63 7.08
CA GLY A 91 -0.73 -7.68 7.76
C GLY A 91 -0.70 -8.53 9.02
N ALA A 92 -0.07 -9.71 8.99
CA ALA A 92 0.08 -10.56 10.16
C ALA A 92 0.95 -9.90 11.26
N TRP A 93 2.04 -9.23 10.88
CA TRP A 93 2.90 -8.49 11.79
C TRP A 93 2.14 -7.34 12.47
N VAL A 94 1.44 -6.50 11.69
CA VAL A 94 0.64 -5.39 12.21
C VAL A 94 -0.47 -5.91 13.13
N LEU A 95 -1.18 -6.99 12.74
CA LEU A 95 -2.18 -7.61 13.61
C LEU A 95 -1.57 -8.11 14.92
N GLY A 96 -0.46 -8.85 14.86
CA GLY A 96 0.20 -9.39 16.05
C GLY A 96 0.68 -8.30 17.01
N THR A 97 1.31 -7.25 16.48
CA THR A 97 1.79 -6.11 17.26
C THR A 97 0.64 -5.25 17.80
N THR A 98 -0.44 -5.11 17.04
CA THR A 98 -1.67 -4.44 17.49
C THR A 98 -2.35 -5.21 18.62
N LEU A 99 -2.51 -6.53 18.49
CA LEU A 99 -3.08 -7.39 19.53
C LEU A 99 -2.24 -7.39 20.81
N TYR A 100 -0.91 -7.46 20.68
CA TYR A 100 0.00 -7.34 21.81
C TYR A 100 -0.24 -6.03 22.58
N ARG A 101 -0.49 -4.96 21.84
CA ARG A 101 -0.66 -3.61 22.38
C ARG A 101 -2.03 -3.32 23.00
N VAL A 102 -3.05 -4.09 22.63
CA VAL A 102 -4.34 -4.10 23.34
C VAL A 102 -4.15 -4.61 24.78
N VAL A 103 -3.20 -5.52 25.00
CA VAL A 103 -2.95 -6.14 26.31
C VAL A 103 -1.84 -5.42 27.10
N TYR A 104 -0.82 -4.89 26.43
CA TYR A 104 0.31 -4.19 27.04
C TYR A 104 0.37 -2.71 26.59
N ILE A 105 0.31 -1.83 27.60
CA ILE A 105 0.02 -0.39 27.50
C ILE A 105 1.04 0.39 26.68
N GLY A 106 0.52 1.31 25.87
CA GLY A 106 1.15 2.58 25.50
C GLY A 106 0.16 3.43 24.72
N VAL A 107 -0.19 4.61 25.24
CA VAL A 107 -0.96 5.62 24.47
C VAL A 107 0.00 6.24 23.47
N PRO A 108 -0.31 6.23 22.15
CA PRO A 108 0.54 6.87 21.15
C PRO A 108 0.69 8.36 21.40
N GLU A 109 1.84 8.92 21.03
CA GLU A 109 2.03 10.37 21.02
C GLU A 109 1.25 10.99 19.86
N ALA A 110 0.07 11.56 20.18
CA ALA A 110 -0.85 12.10 19.18
C ALA A 110 -0.25 13.23 18.34
N GLU A 111 0.70 14.00 18.90
CA GLU A 111 1.38 15.08 18.17
C GLU A 111 2.26 14.52 17.03
N ILE A 112 3.12 13.55 17.34
CA ILE A 112 3.95 12.88 16.33
C ILE A 112 3.04 12.18 15.31
N MET A 113 2.00 11.49 15.79
CA MET A 113 1.04 10.80 14.92
C MET A 113 0.34 11.77 13.95
N GLY A 114 -0.09 12.94 14.42
CA GLY A 114 -0.77 13.94 13.62
C GLY A 114 0.14 14.60 12.59
N VAL A 115 1.35 15.01 12.99
CA VAL A 115 2.33 15.64 12.08
C VAL A 115 2.74 14.67 10.98
N ILE A 116 3.06 13.43 11.35
CA ILE A 116 3.54 12.43 10.40
C ILE A 116 2.41 11.94 9.49
N GLY A 117 1.22 11.71 10.04
CA GLY A 117 0.03 11.38 9.23
C GLY A 117 -0.33 12.49 8.23
N PHE A 118 -0.12 13.76 8.59
CA PHE A 118 -0.28 14.87 7.64
C PHE A 118 0.78 14.86 6.54
N LEU A 119 2.05 14.59 6.88
CA LEU A 119 3.11 14.44 5.88
C LEU A 119 2.84 13.28 4.92
N ALA A 120 2.36 12.15 5.43
CA ALA A 120 1.94 11.00 4.63
C ALA A 120 0.80 11.35 3.68
N LEU A 121 -0.24 12.04 4.19
CA LEU A 121 -1.32 12.53 3.35
C LEU A 121 -0.81 13.47 2.24
N ALA A 122 0.10 14.40 2.56
CA ALA A 122 0.68 15.30 1.57
C ALA A 122 1.49 14.56 0.51
N ALA A 123 2.24 13.52 0.91
CA ALA A 123 2.99 12.66 0.01
C ALA A 123 2.06 11.90 -0.95
N ASN A 124 1.00 11.28 -0.44
CA ASN A 124 0.05 10.53 -1.28
C ASN A 124 -0.80 11.43 -2.16
N VAL A 125 -1.24 12.60 -1.69
CA VAL A 125 -1.88 13.62 -2.54
C VAL A 125 -0.93 14.06 -3.66
N THR A 126 0.36 14.27 -3.36
CA THR A 126 1.36 14.61 -4.38
C THR A 126 1.48 13.49 -5.42
N SER A 127 1.54 12.22 -4.99
CA SER A 127 1.56 11.05 -5.88
C SER A 127 0.31 10.99 -6.78
N VAL A 128 -0.88 11.21 -6.21
CA VAL A 128 -2.14 11.28 -6.96
C VAL A 128 -2.10 12.39 -8.00
N LEU A 129 -1.63 13.59 -7.64
CA LEU A 129 -1.55 14.72 -8.57
C LEU A 129 -0.51 14.52 -9.67
N LEU A 130 0.61 13.86 -9.38
CA LEU A 130 1.62 13.50 -10.39
C LEU A 130 1.07 12.51 -11.43
N LEU A 131 0.17 11.62 -11.00
CA LEU A 131 -0.37 10.54 -11.81
C LEU A 131 -1.76 10.83 -12.39
N VAL A 132 -2.46 11.89 -11.96
CA VAL A 132 -3.84 12.20 -12.37
C VAL A 132 -3.98 12.37 -13.87
N ALA A 133 -2.94 12.91 -14.53
CA ALA A 133 -2.89 13.06 -15.99
C ALA A 133 -2.95 11.73 -16.74
N TYR A 134 -2.74 10.61 -16.05
CA TYR A 134 -2.75 9.25 -16.60
C TYR A 134 -3.86 8.38 -16.01
N LYS A 135 -4.83 8.96 -15.28
CA LYS A 135 -5.91 8.22 -14.62
C LYS A 135 -6.75 7.33 -15.57
N ASP A 136 -6.84 7.74 -16.84
CA ASP A 136 -7.59 7.03 -17.89
C ASP A 136 -6.66 6.17 -18.79
N GLY A 137 -5.43 5.91 -18.33
CA GLY A 137 -4.49 5.02 -19.01
C GLY A 137 -4.92 3.54 -18.93
N ASP A 138 -4.01 2.67 -19.34
CA ASP A 138 -4.21 1.22 -19.27
C ASP A 138 -4.48 0.74 -17.83
N ALA A 139 -4.87 -0.53 -17.69
CA ALA A 139 -5.20 -1.12 -16.39
C ALA A 139 -4.06 -1.02 -15.36
N ASN A 140 -2.79 -1.07 -15.81
CA ASN A 140 -1.63 -1.00 -14.92
C ASN A 140 -1.43 0.44 -14.41
N VAL A 141 -1.46 1.42 -15.31
CA VAL A 141 -1.34 2.85 -15.01
C VAL A 141 -2.49 3.32 -14.11
N ARG A 142 -3.71 2.92 -14.45
CA ARG A 142 -4.90 3.24 -13.66
C ARG A 142 -4.86 2.60 -12.28
N SER A 143 -4.32 1.38 -12.16
CA SER A 143 -4.15 0.70 -10.88
C SER A 143 -3.24 1.48 -9.93
N VAL A 144 -2.07 1.93 -10.40
CA VAL A 144 -1.14 2.77 -9.60
C VAL A 144 -1.84 4.03 -9.10
N TRP A 145 -2.56 4.75 -9.97
CA TRP A 145 -3.29 5.95 -9.55
C TRP A 145 -4.40 5.65 -8.51
N LEU A 146 -5.12 4.55 -8.68
CA LEU A 146 -6.16 4.13 -7.72
C LEU A 146 -5.57 3.75 -6.36
N CYS A 147 -4.41 3.09 -6.31
CA CYS A 147 -3.67 2.80 -5.08
C CYS A 147 -3.33 4.09 -4.35
N SER A 148 -2.56 5.00 -4.96
CA SER A 148 -2.19 6.27 -4.31
C SER A 148 -3.40 7.09 -3.82
N ARG A 149 -4.54 7.02 -4.52
CA ARG A 149 -5.78 7.66 -4.08
C ARG A 149 -6.37 6.99 -2.85
N ASN A 150 -6.39 5.66 -2.81
CA ASN A 150 -6.89 4.92 -1.67
C ASN A 150 -5.98 5.13 -0.45
N ASP A 151 -4.66 5.25 -0.65
CA ASP A 151 -3.71 5.49 0.44
C ASP A 151 -3.91 6.87 1.04
N ALA A 152 -4.17 7.89 0.21
CA ALA A 152 -4.56 9.22 0.69
C ALA A 152 -5.82 9.16 1.58
N ILE A 153 -6.79 8.31 1.26
CA ILE A 153 -7.97 8.06 2.12
C ILE A 153 -7.56 7.35 3.41
N GLY A 154 -6.62 6.40 3.33
CA GLY A 154 -6.01 5.72 4.48
C GLY A 154 -5.32 6.71 5.44
N ASN A 155 -4.50 7.63 4.94
CA ASN A 155 -3.83 8.62 5.78
C ASN A 155 -4.83 9.56 6.46
N VAL A 156 -5.99 9.84 5.86
CA VAL A 156 -7.09 10.56 6.54
C VAL A 156 -7.57 9.77 7.75
N ALA A 157 -7.71 8.44 7.65
CA ALA A 157 -8.07 7.61 8.80
C ALA A 157 -6.99 7.67 9.90
N VAL A 158 -5.71 7.70 9.53
CA VAL A 158 -4.59 7.90 10.48
C VAL A 158 -4.69 9.27 11.17
N MET A 159 -4.97 10.34 10.44
CA MET A 159 -5.19 11.67 11.02
C MET A 159 -6.39 11.70 11.98
N LEU A 160 -7.48 11.04 11.62
CA LEU A 160 -8.65 10.91 12.51
C LEU A 160 -8.32 10.13 13.77
N ALA A 161 -7.51 9.07 13.66
CA ALA A 161 -7.01 8.37 14.84
C ALA A 161 -6.12 9.26 15.71
N ALA A 162 -5.22 10.06 15.14
CA ALA A 162 -4.40 11.00 15.89
C ALA A 162 -5.26 12.00 16.70
N LEU A 163 -6.27 12.59 16.07
CA LEU A 163 -7.24 13.45 16.75
C LEU A 163 -8.03 12.71 17.83
N GLY A 164 -8.41 11.46 17.57
CA GLY A 164 -9.07 10.60 18.54
C GLY A 164 -8.19 10.30 19.75
N VAL A 165 -6.89 10.00 19.54
CA VAL A 165 -5.92 9.77 20.61
C VAL A 165 -5.73 11.04 21.42
N TRP A 166 -5.57 12.20 20.76
CA TRP A 166 -5.44 13.49 21.43
C TRP A 166 -6.66 13.84 22.30
N GLY A 167 -7.88 13.67 21.76
CA GLY A 167 -9.12 14.03 22.46
C GLY A 167 -9.53 13.03 23.54
N SER A 168 -9.27 11.73 23.34
CA SER A 168 -9.64 10.69 24.31
C SER A 168 -8.57 10.42 25.37
N GLY A 169 -7.31 10.75 25.08
CA GLY A 169 -6.15 10.35 25.89
C GLY A 169 -5.90 8.84 25.88
N THR A 170 -6.49 8.09 24.95
CA THR A 170 -6.38 6.62 24.88
C THR A 170 -5.78 6.16 23.57
N GLY A 171 -5.14 4.98 23.56
CA GLY A 171 -4.59 4.36 22.34
C GLY A 171 -5.61 3.61 21.48
N TRP A 172 -6.88 3.56 21.87
CA TRP A 172 -7.92 2.82 21.13
C TRP A 172 -8.11 3.29 19.69
N PRO A 173 -8.13 4.60 19.39
CA PRO A 173 -8.28 5.07 18.00
C PRO A 173 -7.16 4.58 17.08
N ASP A 174 -5.90 4.58 17.54
CA ASP A 174 -4.75 4.04 16.81
C ASP A 174 -4.90 2.53 16.55
N VAL A 175 -5.27 1.76 17.57
CA VAL A 175 -5.48 0.31 17.48
C VAL A 175 -6.59 -0.04 16.49
N ILE A 176 -7.71 0.70 16.52
CA ILE A 176 -8.85 0.46 15.63
C ILE A 176 -8.44 0.68 14.18
N VAL A 177 -7.75 1.78 13.89
CA VAL A 177 -7.28 2.08 12.53
C VAL A 177 -6.21 1.08 12.08
N ALA A 178 -5.25 0.74 12.94
CA ALA A 178 -4.24 -0.27 12.64
C ALA A 178 -4.86 -1.65 12.31
N ALA A 179 -5.88 -2.06 13.08
CA ALA A 179 -6.60 -3.31 12.84
C ALA A 179 -7.37 -3.28 11.50
N ALA A 180 -7.99 -2.14 11.15
CA ALA A 180 -8.66 -1.96 9.87
C ALA A 180 -7.68 -2.06 8.70
N MET A 181 -6.53 -1.37 8.77
CA MET A 181 -5.49 -1.44 7.75
C MET A 181 -4.93 -2.86 7.59
N ALA A 182 -4.68 -3.54 8.69
CA ALA A 182 -4.17 -4.90 8.64
C ALA A 182 -5.18 -5.89 8.02
N ALA A 183 -6.48 -5.71 8.29
CA ALA A 183 -7.53 -6.47 7.61
C ALA A 183 -7.56 -6.19 6.09
N LEU A 184 -7.35 -4.95 5.67
CA LEU A 184 -7.24 -4.57 4.26
C LEU A 184 -6.03 -5.23 3.60
N PHE A 185 -4.86 -5.27 4.26
CA PHE A 185 -3.67 -5.96 3.75
C PHE A 185 -3.89 -7.45 3.57
N VAL A 186 -4.48 -8.12 4.57
CA VAL A 186 -4.78 -9.55 4.48
C VAL A 186 -5.77 -9.83 3.35
N ASN A 187 -6.82 -9.02 3.21
CA ASN A 187 -7.79 -9.19 2.13
C ASN A 187 -7.12 -9.01 0.74
N SER A 188 -6.36 -7.93 0.58
CA SER A 188 -5.64 -7.63 -0.67
C SER A 188 -4.63 -8.73 -1.01
N ALA A 189 -3.87 -9.21 -0.02
CA ALA A 189 -2.94 -10.32 -0.17
C ALA A 189 -3.63 -11.58 -0.69
N VAL A 190 -4.76 -11.96 -0.08
CA VAL A 190 -5.53 -13.16 -0.49
C VAL A 190 -6.03 -13.02 -1.93
N GLN A 191 -6.53 -11.85 -2.31
CA GLN A 191 -7.00 -11.59 -3.69
C GLN A 191 -5.84 -11.70 -4.69
N ILE A 192 -4.72 -11.02 -4.43
CA ILE A 192 -3.53 -11.04 -5.30
C ILE A 192 -2.97 -12.45 -5.43
N ILE A 193 -2.83 -13.20 -4.33
CA ILE A 193 -2.32 -14.57 -4.36
C ILE A 193 -3.23 -15.48 -5.20
N ARG A 194 -4.56 -15.35 -5.04
CA ARG A 194 -5.53 -16.13 -5.82
C ARG A 194 -5.42 -15.83 -7.30
N GLN A 195 -5.39 -14.56 -7.68
CA GLN A 195 -5.26 -14.12 -9.06
C GLN A 195 -3.95 -14.61 -9.68
N ALA A 196 -2.82 -14.37 -9.01
CA ALA A 196 -1.51 -14.75 -9.52
C ALA A 196 -1.35 -16.28 -9.67
N ARG A 197 -1.96 -17.09 -8.77
CA ARG A 197 -2.02 -18.56 -8.93
C ARG A 197 -2.88 -19.00 -10.10
N ALA A 198 -3.93 -18.26 -10.45
CA ALA A 198 -4.78 -18.55 -11.60
C ALA A 198 -4.04 -18.23 -12.91
N GLU A 199 -3.46 -17.03 -13.01
CA GLU A 199 -2.67 -16.59 -14.17
C GLU A 199 -1.48 -17.52 -14.45
N ARG A 200 -0.75 -17.93 -13.39
CA ARG A 200 0.36 -18.88 -13.53
C ARG A 200 -0.10 -20.23 -14.05
N ARG A 201 -1.27 -20.73 -13.64
CA ARG A 201 -1.84 -22.00 -14.12
C ARG A 201 -2.26 -21.88 -15.59
N ALA A 202 -2.97 -20.81 -15.96
CA ALA A 202 -3.36 -20.56 -17.34
C ALA A 202 -2.15 -20.46 -18.27
N ALA A 203 -1.08 -19.77 -17.85
CA ALA A 203 0.15 -19.63 -18.63
C ALA A 203 0.97 -20.93 -18.77
N VAL A 204 0.80 -21.89 -17.86
CA VAL A 204 1.39 -23.24 -18.02
C VAL A 204 0.60 -24.04 -19.05
N LEU A 205 -0.74 -23.97 -18.99
CA LEU A 205 -1.62 -24.68 -19.93
C LEU A 205 -1.48 -24.15 -21.36
N ALA A 206 -1.36 -22.83 -21.56
CA ALA A 206 -1.19 -22.22 -22.88
C ALA A 206 0.20 -22.46 -23.53
N SER A 207 1.14 -23.03 -22.78
CA SER A 207 2.49 -23.36 -23.25
C SER A 207 2.70 -24.84 -23.56
N GLN A 208 1.65 -25.65 -23.39
CA GLN A 208 1.56 -27.06 -23.80
C GLN A 208 0.81 -27.14 -25.12
#